data_AF-A0A6B1G281-F1
#
_entry.id   AF-A0A6B1G281-F1
#
_cell.length_a   1.000
_cell.length_b   1.000
_cell.length_c   1.000
_cell.angle_alpha   90.00
_cell.angle_beta   90.00
_cell.angle_gamma   90.00
#
_symmetry.space_group_name_H-M   'P 1'
#
loop_
_entity.id
_entity.type
_entity.pdbx_description
1 polymer ?
#
loop_
_entity_poly.entity_id
_entity_poly.type
_entity_poly.pdbx_seq_one_letter_code
_entity_poly.pdbx_strand_id
1 'polypeptide(L)'
;MKSFFRFVLRLFLFAAFAAVLILLIGVFLQAQTLSTQVDELTARVQRLEEANAARPAPAAQPTRTSSPEPTATRTHRPTNTPAPTNTPAPTNTPGPTATPSLTRTPRPTNTPTPTRARVQPTATPSNGGNLSSIRIEPENRCSHYDSDLYPYSQSVEPHIVNQQGGRIYGPYTGTYFASIRETDIEHIVARSEAHDSGLCAASSATRRNFANDLLNLTLASPSVNRHQKVDKDLAQWLPVLNQCWYVNRVVLVKRKYNLSMDQAEADTARRVLVRCSSMQMQFTDPGSAPPLANMPTSVPPPQSGSGTDCARDPLGCYDDNNNGRITCAEARRHGIAPVPRGHPAYQYMRDGDSDGVVCE
;
A
#
# COMPACT_ATOMS: atom_id res chain seq x y z
N MET A 1 -33.85 -67.48 -2.06
CA MET A 1 -33.71 -66.17 -1.37
C MET A 1 -32.47 -66.06 -0.47
N LYS A 2 -32.27 -66.91 0.55
CA LYS A 2 -31.11 -66.81 1.49
C LYS A 2 -29.73 -66.91 0.82
N SER A 3 -29.56 -67.77 -0.19
CA SER A 3 -28.29 -67.91 -0.92
C SER A 3 -27.95 -66.67 -1.76
N PHE A 4 -28.96 -66.12 -2.44
CA PHE A 4 -28.83 -64.89 -3.24
C PHE A 4 -28.45 -63.68 -2.38
N PHE A 5 -29.08 -63.51 -1.21
CA PHE A 5 -28.74 -62.43 -0.29
C PHE A 5 -27.30 -62.51 0.22
N ARG A 6 -26.81 -63.72 0.55
CA ARG A 6 -25.41 -63.94 0.94
C ARG A 6 -24.42 -63.63 -0.19
N PHE A 7 -24.77 -63.94 -1.43
CA PHE A 7 -23.97 -63.61 -2.60
C PHE A 7 -23.87 -62.09 -2.81
N VAL A 8 -25.01 -61.41 -2.79
CA VAL A 8 -25.08 -59.94 -2.95
C VAL A 8 -24.31 -59.23 -1.83
N LEU A 9 -24.47 -59.65 -0.58
CA LEU A 9 -23.73 -59.07 0.55
C LEU A 9 -22.21 -59.26 0.43
N ARG A 10 -21.74 -60.44 -0.02
CA ARG A 10 -20.32 -60.69 -0.26
C ARG A 10 -19.76 -59.81 -1.38
N LEU A 11 -20.53 -59.60 -2.45
CA LEU A 11 -20.14 -58.72 -3.55
C LEU A 11 -20.03 -57.26 -3.09
N PHE A 12 -20.98 -56.78 -2.29
CA PHE A 12 -20.93 -55.44 -1.70
C PHE A 12 -19.74 -55.25 -0.76
N LEU A 13 -19.44 -56.24 0.09
CA LEU A 13 -18.28 -56.17 0.98
C LEU A 13 -16.96 -56.18 0.19
N PHE A 14 -16.87 -56.96 -0.88
CA PHE A 14 -15.70 -56.98 -1.76
C PHE A 14 -15.50 -55.63 -2.47
N ALA A 15 -16.59 -55.04 -2.99
CA ALA A 15 -16.54 -53.73 -3.63
C ALA A 15 -16.16 -52.62 -2.65
N ALA A 16 -16.68 -52.66 -1.41
CA ALA A 16 -16.32 -51.71 -0.36
C ALA A 16 -14.83 -51.85 0.03
N PHE A 17 -14.33 -53.07 0.17
CA PHE A 17 -12.91 -53.31 0.46
C PHE A 17 -12.00 -52.82 -0.67
N ALA A 18 -12.36 -53.08 -1.92
CA ALA A 18 -11.62 -52.59 -3.08
C ALA A 18 -11.59 -51.05 -3.14
N ALA A 19 -12.70 -50.38 -2.84
CA ALA A 19 -12.77 -48.92 -2.80
C ALA A 19 -11.87 -48.32 -1.71
N VAL A 20 -11.87 -48.92 -0.51
CA VAL A 20 -10.97 -48.51 0.59
C VAL A 20 -9.51 -48.73 0.20
N LEU A 21 -9.18 -49.86 -0.41
CA LEU A 21 -7.81 -50.15 -0.85
C LEU A 21 -7.32 -49.14 -1.92
N ILE A 22 -8.17 -48.78 -2.89
CA ILE A 22 -7.84 -47.77 -3.90
C ILE A 22 -7.59 -46.40 -3.25
N LEU A 23 -8.42 -45.99 -2.29
CA LEU A 23 -8.21 -44.75 -1.54
C LEU A 23 -6.89 -44.76 -0.77
N LEU A 24 -6.57 -45.87 -0.09
CA LEU A 24 -5.31 -46.01 0.64
C LEU A 24 -4.08 -45.96 -0.28
N ILE A 25 -4.15 -46.60 -1.45
CA ILE A 25 -3.09 -46.53 -2.46
C ILE A 25 -2.94 -45.08 -2.97
N GLY A 26 -4.05 -44.39 -3.22
CA GLY A 26 -4.03 -42.98 -3.64
C GLY A 26 -3.38 -42.06 -2.60
N VAL A 27 -3.75 -42.21 -1.33
CA VAL A 27 -3.14 -41.47 -0.20
C VAL A 27 -1.65 -41.78 -0.09
N PHE A 28 -1.25 -43.05 -0.24
CA PHE A 28 0.16 -43.45 -0.19
C PHE A 28 0.98 -42.85 -1.33
N LEU A 29 0.49 -42.87 -2.57
CA LEU A 29 1.15 -42.25 -3.73
C LEU A 29 1.26 -40.72 -3.58
N GLN A 30 0.24 -40.09 -3.01
CA GLN A 30 0.25 -38.66 -2.72
C GLN A 30 1.29 -38.32 -1.62
N ALA A 31 1.41 -39.17 -0.59
CA ALA A 31 2.44 -39.02 0.44
C ALA A 31 3.87 -39.20 -0.13
N GLN A 32 4.08 -40.17 -1.03
CA GLN A 32 5.37 -40.34 -1.71
C GLN A 32 5.73 -39.11 -2.56
N THR A 33 4.76 -38.53 -3.26
CA THR A 33 4.97 -37.33 -4.09
C THR A 33 5.31 -36.10 -3.23
N LEU A 34 4.67 -35.96 -2.06
CA LEU A 34 4.99 -34.90 -1.11
C LEU A 34 6.40 -35.08 -0.53
N SER A 35 6.80 -36.31 -0.21
CA SER A 35 8.15 -36.60 0.29
C SER A 35 9.23 -36.15 -0.71
N THR A 36 9.08 -36.50 -1.99
CA THR A 36 10.06 -36.10 -3.02
C THR A 36 10.11 -34.59 -3.24
N GLN A 37 8.97 -33.90 -3.13
CA GLN A 37 8.94 -32.43 -3.19
C GLN A 37 9.66 -31.79 -2.00
N VAL A 38 9.52 -32.35 -0.79
CA VAL A 38 10.22 -31.89 0.41
C VAL A 38 11.73 -32.10 0.27
N ASP A 39 12.16 -33.25 -0.25
CA ASP A 39 13.57 -33.53 -0.50
C ASP A 39 14.18 -32.56 -1.53
N GLU A 40 13.46 -32.27 -2.62
CA GLU A 40 13.89 -31.28 -3.62
C GLU A 40 13.98 -29.87 -3.03
N LEU A 41 13.01 -29.47 -2.20
CA LEU A 41 13.02 -28.17 -1.53
C LEU A 41 14.21 -28.05 -0.57
N THR A 42 14.47 -29.10 0.20
CA THR A 42 15.59 -29.16 1.15
C THR A 42 16.92 -29.02 0.42
N ALA A 43 17.10 -29.74 -0.70
CA ALA A 43 18.29 -29.62 -1.53
C ALA A 43 18.45 -28.22 -2.18
N ARG A 44 17.34 -27.51 -2.46
CA ARG A 44 17.40 -26.12 -2.95
C ARG A 44 17.80 -25.15 -1.83
N VAL A 45 17.26 -25.30 -0.63
CA VAL A 45 17.64 -24.47 0.53
C VAL A 45 19.12 -24.62 0.83
N GLN A 46 19.63 -25.85 0.88
CA GLN A 46 21.05 -26.09 1.16
C GLN A 46 21.98 -25.46 0.12
N ARG A 47 21.63 -25.53 -1.18
CA ARG A 47 22.39 -24.84 -2.23
C ARG A 47 22.37 -23.32 -2.07
N LEU A 48 21.28 -22.73 -1.58
CA LEU A 48 21.21 -21.29 -1.31
C LEU A 48 22.07 -20.89 -0.10
N GLU A 49 22.10 -21.72 0.93
CA GLU A 49 22.97 -21.52 2.10
C GLU A 49 24.45 -21.58 1.70
N GLU A 50 24.84 -22.58 0.91
CA GLU A 50 26.20 -22.71 0.38
C GLU A 50 26.58 -21.52 -0.52
N ALA A 51 25.68 -21.08 -1.40
CA ALA A 51 25.90 -19.91 -2.25
C ALA A 51 26.04 -18.61 -1.43
N ASN A 52 25.30 -18.49 -0.33
CA ASN A 52 25.40 -17.33 0.56
C ASN A 52 26.70 -17.36 1.38
N ALA A 53 27.15 -18.55 1.82
CA ALA A 53 28.42 -18.74 2.52
C ALA A 53 29.63 -18.48 1.61
N ALA A 54 29.53 -18.79 0.31
CA ALA A 54 30.58 -18.56 -0.68
C ALA A 54 30.68 -17.09 -1.15
N ARG A 55 29.79 -16.20 -0.68
CA ARG A 55 29.78 -14.80 -1.10
C ARG A 55 30.95 -14.06 -0.44
N PRO A 56 31.88 -13.46 -1.21
CA PRO A 56 33.01 -12.73 -0.63
C PRO A 56 32.51 -11.56 0.22
N ALA A 57 33.15 -11.37 1.37
CA ALA A 57 32.88 -10.24 2.25
C ALA A 57 33.02 -8.92 1.47
N PRO A 58 32.15 -7.92 1.71
CA PRO A 58 32.28 -6.63 1.06
C PRO A 58 33.67 -6.06 1.35
N ALA A 59 34.39 -5.69 0.28
CA ALA A 59 35.70 -5.09 0.38
C ALA A 59 35.65 -3.89 1.34
N ALA A 60 36.56 -3.87 2.31
CA ALA A 60 36.67 -2.79 3.27
C ALA A 60 36.79 -1.45 2.53
N GLN A 61 35.86 -0.55 2.83
CA GLN A 61 35.80 0.79 2.28
C GLN A 61 37.08 1.55 2.69
N PRO A 62 37.79 2.24 1.79
CA PRO A 62 39.05 2.89 2.12
C PRO A 62 38.83 3.97 3.17
N THR A 63 39.52 3.83 4.31
CA THR A 63 39.64 4.82 5.37
C THR A 63 40.21 6.12 4.81
N ARG A 64 39.44 7.21 4.90
CA ARG A 64 39.92 8.56 4.56
C ARG A 64 40.93 9.00 5.60
N THR A 65 42.16 9.21 5.17
CA THR A 65 43.22 9.85 5.95
C THR A 65 42.87 11.31 6.19
N SER A 66 42.88 11.73 7.46
CA SER A 66 42.71 13.11 7.90
C SER A 66 43.86 13.99 7.39
N SER A 67 43.50 15.11 6.76
CA SER A 67 44.41 16.18 6.33
C SER A 67 44.79 17.09 7.52
N PRO A 68 46.05 17.53 7.66
CA PRO A 68 46.47 18.32 8.81
C PRO A 68 46.01 19.78 8.74
N GLU A 69 45.69 20.28 9.94
CA GLU A 69 45.27 21.62 10.32
C GLU A 69 46.30 22.71 9.94
N PRO A 70 45.88 23.85 9.36
CA PRO A 70 46.78 24.98 9.14
C PRO A 70 46.77 25.99 10.30
N THR A 71 47.96 26.26 10.82
CA THR A 71 48.29 27.30 11.80
C THR A 71 48.04 28.72 11.26
N ALA A 72 47.48 29.58 12.12
CA ALA A 72 47.18 30.99 11.85
C ALA A 72 48.42 31.88 11.65
N THR A 73 48.37 32.85 10.72
CA THR A 73 49.15 34.10 10.77
C THR A 73 48.49 35.25 9.98
N ARG A 74 48.14 36.31 10.74
CA ARG A 74 48.10 37.77 10.49
C ARG A 74 47.74 38.39 9.12
N THR A 75 46.61 39.10 9.15
CA THR A 75 46.24 40.44 8.61
C THR A 75 47.15 41.13 7.57
N HIS A 76 46.61 41.39 6.37
CA HIS A 76 46.85 42.62 5.59
C HIS A 76 45.64 43.04 4.72
N ARG A 77 45.50 44.37 4.62
CA ARG A 77 44.58 45.33 3.97
C ARG A 77 44.00 44.98 2.56
N PRO A 78 42.82 45.50 2.18
CA PRO A 78 42.17 45.21 0.90
C PRO A 78 42.73 46.07 -0.24
N THR A 79 42.94 45.50 -1.43
CA THR A 79 43.13 46.28 -2.66
C THR A 79 42.74 45.50 -3.93
N ASN A 80 41.79 46.12 -4.65
CA ASN A 80 41.44 46.13 -6.07
C ASN A 80 40.94 44.88 -6.81
N THR A 81 39.67 44.99 -7.20
CA THR A 81 38.92 44.30 -8.25
C THR A 81 39.67 44.22 -9.59
N PRO A 82 39.80 43.03 -10.22
CA PRO A 82 40.13 42.91 -11.63
C PRO A 82 38.87 42.99 -12.53
N ALA A 83 39.05 43.65 -13.67
CA ALA A 83 38.09 43.86 -14.75
C ALA A 83 37.65 42.55 -15.46
N PRO A 84 36.48 42.54 -16.15
CA PRO A 84 35.97 41.36 -16.83
C PRO A 84 36.77 41.01 -18.09
N THR A 85 37.13 39.73 -18.25
CA THR A 85 37.77 39.17 -19.45
C THR A 85 36.72 38.70 -20.46
N ASN A 86 37.04 38.92 -21.75
CA ASN A 86 36.18 38.75 -22.93
C ASN A 86 35.47 37.39 -23.07
N THR A 87 34.21 37.47 -23.52
CA THR A 87 33.37 36.36 -23.99
C THR A 87 33.93 35.71 -25.25
N PRO A 88 34.10 34.37 -25.31
CA PRO A 88 34.45 33.68 -26.55
C PRO A 88 33.28 33.62 -27.54
N ALA A 89 33.62 33.73 -28.83
CA ALA A 89 32.69 33.75 -29.96
C ALA A 89 31.94 32.42 -30.18
N PRO A 90 30.72 32.45 -30.77
CA PRO A 90 29.92 31.25 -30.98
C PRO A 90 30.53 30.34 -32.06
N THR A 91 30.61 29.04 -31.76
CA THR A 91 30.98 28.00 -32.74
C THR A 91 29.74 27.50 -33.49
N ASN A 92 29.89 27.27 -34.79
CA ASN A 92 28.82 26.91 -35.73
C ASN A 92 27.97 25.71 -35.29
N THR A 93 26.65 25.89 -35.36
CA THR A 93 25.63 24.84 -35.21
C THR A 93 25.64 23.88 -36.42
N PRO A 94 25.74 22.55 -36.23
CA PRO A 94 25.54 21.60 -37.31
C PRO A 94 24.10 21.65 -37.84
N GLY A 95 23.94 21.65 -39.17
CA GLY A 95 22.65 21.68 -39.86
C GLY A 95 21.79 20.43 -39.65
N PRO A 96 20.48 20.50 -39.99
CA PRO A 96 19.51 19.43 -39.70
C PRO A 96 19.83 18.16 -40.49
N THR A 97 19.97 17.05 -39.77
CA THR A 97 20.04 15.71 -40.35
C THR A 97 18.68 15.32 -40.93
N ALA A 98 18.69 14.70 -42.12
CA ALA A 98 17.49 14.33 -42.87
C ALA A 98 16.55 13.40 -42.07
N THR A 99 15.26 13.73 -42.09
CA THR A 99 14.15 12.95 -41.54
C THR A 99 14.09 11.56 -42.18
N PRO A 100 14.06 10.46 -41.41
CA PRO A 100 13.88 9.13 -41.97
C PRO A 100 12.48 8.97 -42.60
N SER A 101 12.46 8.37 -43.80
CA SER A 101 11.26 8.08 -44.58
C SER A 101 10.34 7.08 -43.88
N LEU A 102 9.02 7.36 -43.90
CA LEU A 102 7.98 6.55 -43.28
C LEU A 102 7.93 5.15 -43.90
N THR A 103 8.33 4.15 -43.12
CA THR A 103 8.11 2.74 -43.47
C THR A 103 6.65 2.38 -43.20
N ARG A 104 5.97 1.80 -44.21
CA ARG A 104 4.57 1.37 -44.15
C ARG A 104 4.29 0.52 -42.90
N THR A 105 3.38 1.01 -42.07
CA THR A 105 2.77 0.28 -40.96
C THR A 105 2.07 -0.98 -41.49
N PRO A 106 2.36 -2.19 -40.98
CA PRO A 106 1.59 -3.38 -41.33
C PRO A 106 0.15 -3.24 -40.80
N ARG A 107 -0.80 -3.67 -41.64
CA ARG A 107 -2.24 -3.73 -41.34
C ARG A 107 -2.47 -4.55 -40.05
N PRO A 108 -3.34 -4.10 -39.11
CA PRO A 108 -3.63 -4.86 -37.91
C PRO A 108 -4.26 -6.21 -38.28
N THR A 109 -3.58 -7.29 -37.90
CA THR A 109 -4.16 -8.64 -37.90
C THR A 109 -5.15 -8.70 -36.74
N ASN A 110 -6.38 -9.17 -37.02
CA ASN A 110 -7.42 -9.37 -36.01
C ASN A 110 -6.86 -10.12 -34.81
N THR A 111 -6.75 -9.43 -33.67
CA THR A 111 -6.43 -10.04 -32.38
C THR A 111 -7.58 -10.99 -32.04
N PRO A 112 -7.32 -12.29 -31.81
CA PRO A 112 -8.37 -13.19 -31.34
C PRO A 112 -8.87 -12.68 -29.99
N THR A 113 -10.20 -12.56 -29.88
CA THR A 113 -10.91 -12.30 -28.64
C THR A 113 -10.36 -13.21 -27.53
N PRO A 114 -9.84 -12.69 -26.41
CA PRO A 114 -9.43 -13.56 -25.32
C PRO A 114 -10.67 -14.26 -24.78
N THR A 115 -10.77 -15.56 -25.05
CA THR A 115 -11.67 -16.46 -24.33
C THR A 115 -11.41 -16.23 -22.85
N ARG A 116 -12.48 -15.89 -22.12
CA ARG A 116 -12.52 -15.66 -20.67
C ARG A 116 -11.92 -16.85 -19.94
N ALA A 117 -10.60 -16.87 -19.77
CA ALA A 117 -9.93 -17.75 -18.85
C ALA A 117 -10.26 -17.23 -17.46
N ARG A 118 -11.01 -18.03 -16.71
CA ARG A 118 -11.22 -17.84 -15.28
C ARG A 118 -9.85 -17.88 -14.61
N VAL A 119 -9.23 -16.73 -14.42
CA VAL A 119 -8.08 -16.59 -13.52
C VAL A 119 -8.61 -16.89 -12.13
N GLN A 120 -8.35 -18.10 -11.65
CA GLN A 120 -8.60 -18.48 -10.28
C GLN A 120 -7.63 -17.66 -9.42
N PRO A 121 -8.12 -16.82 -8.49
CA PRO A 121 -7.24 -16.09 -7.60
C PRO A 121 -6.33 -17.09 -6.88
N THR A 122 -5.03 -16.84 -6.90
CA THR A 122 -4.05 -17.56 -6.09
C THR A 122 -4.59 -17.58 -4.65
N ALA A 123 -4.78 -18.78 -4.11
CA ALA A 123 -5.33 -18.96 -2.78
C ALA A 123 -4.50 -18.18 -1.76
N THR A 124 -5.07 -17.07 -1.26
CA THR A 124 -4.53 -16.39 -0.08
C THR A 124 -4.76 -17.33 1.09
N PRO A 125 -3.74 -17.63 1.92
CA PRO A 125 -3.91 -18.55 3.04
C PRO A 125 -5.03 -18.06 3.96
N SER A 126 -6.03 -18.92 4.15
CA SER A 126 -7.20 -18.72 5.03
C SER A 126 -6.85 -18.65 6.52
N ASN A 127 -5.56 -18.68 6.89
CA ASN A 127 -5.05 -18.69 8.27
C ASN A 127 -4.63 -17.30 8.82
N GLY A 128 -5.04 -16.21 8.17
CA GLY A 128 -4.71 -14.85 8.63
C GLY A 128 -5.56 -14.33 9.80
N GLY A 129 -6.57 -15.06 10.27
CA GLY A 129 -7.45 -14.63 11.37
C GLY A 129 -6.93 -14.87 12.80
N ASN A 130 -5.80 -15.55 12.98
CA ASN A 130 -5.29 -15.88 14.32
C ASN A 130 -4.23 -14.88 14.80
N LEU A 131 -4.49 -14.16 15.89
CA LEU A 131 -3.55 -13.21 16.49
C LEU A 131 -2.44 -13.87 17.32
N SER A 132 -2.47 -15.19 17.55
CA SER A 132 -1.57 -15.90 18.49
C SER A 132 -0.07 -15.81 18.18
N SER A 133 0.31 -15.26 17.03
CA SER A 133 1.69 -15.09 16.58
C SER A 133 2.13 -13.62 16.53
N ILE A 134 1.25 -12.69 16.90
CA ILE A 134 1.56 -11.26 16.99
C ILE A 134 1.87 -10.93 18.45
N ARG A 135 2.98 -10.21 18.68
CA ARG A 135 3.31 -9.69 20.01
C ARG A 135 2.33 -8.58 20.37
N ILE A 136 1.71 -8.70 21.54
CA ILE A 136 0.83 -7.65 22.07
C ILE A 136 1.64 -6.83 23.09
N GLU A 137 2.06 -5.65 22.68
CA GLU A 137 2.90 -4.75 23.47
C GLU A 137 2.65 -3.30 23.04
N PRO A 138 2.80 -2.31 23.95
CA PRO A 138 2.68 -0.90 23.57
C PRO A 138 3.63 -0.55 22.43
N GLU A 139 3.20 0.39 21.59
CA GLU A 139 4.06 0.97 20.55
C GLU A 139 5.35 1.51 21.14
N ASN A 140 6.45 1.35 20.39
CA ASN A 140 7.76 1.80 20.80
C ASN A 140 8.55 2.37 19.62
N ARG A 141 8.39 3.67 19.41
CA ARG A 141 9.18 4.45 18.44
C ARG A 141 10.64 4.57 18.90
N CYS A 142 11.45 3.58 18.57
CA CYS A 142 12.86 3.52 19.00
C CYS A 142 13.82 4.43 18.22
N SER A 143 13.34 5.13 17.19
CA SER A 143 14.08 6.19 16.48
C SER A 143 13.13 7.22 15.89
N HIS A 144 13.65 8.38 15.46
CA HIS A 144 12.85 9.34 14.70
C HIS A 144 12.35 8.69 13.39
N TYR A 145 11.07 8.88 13.08
CA TYR A 145 10.50 8.42 11.82
C TYR A 145 10.96 9.34 10.69
N ASP A 146 11.51 8.74 9.65
CA ASP A 146 11.85 9.39 8.40
C ASP A 146 11.32 8.53 7.24
N SER A 147 10.52 9.13 6.37
CA SER A 147 9.91 8.44 5.23
C SER A 147 10.94 7.92 4.22
N ASP A 148 12.12 8.53 4.15
CA ASP A 148 13.18 8.14 3.20
C ASP A 148 13.80 6.79 3.56
N LEU A 149 13.59 6.33 4.79
CA LEU A 149 13.99 5.00 5.26
C LEU A 149 13.16 3.88 4.62
N TYR A 150 12.05 4.22 3.95
CA TYR A 150 11.08 3.29 3.39
C TYR A 150 10.78 3.60 1.92
N PRO A 151 11.79 3.54 1.03
CA PRO A 151 11.59 3.91 -0.37
C PRO A 151 10.75 2.87 -1.10
N TYR A 152 9.84 3.34 -1.96
CA TYR A 152 9.05 2.53 -2.88
C TYR A 152 8.91 3.25 -4.22
N SER A 153 8.58 2.50 -5.28
CA SER A 153 8.48 3.01 -6.65
C SER A 153 7.05 2.95 -7.17
N GLN A 154 6.63 3.97 -7.93
CA GLN A 154 5.35 3.96 -8.65
C GLN A 154 5.23 2.81 -9.66
N SER A 155 6.35 2.17 -10.05
CA SER A 155 6.33 0.98 -10.90
C SER A 155 5.59 -0.23 -10.30
N VAL A 156 5.19 -0.19 -9.02
CA VAL A 156 4.36 -1.24 -8.40
C VAL A 156 2.87 -1.11 -8.72
N GLU A 157 2.37 0.05 -9.18
CA GLU A 157 0.94 0.26 -9.46
C GLU A 157 0.34 -0.80 -10.42
N PRO A 158 0.99 -1.16 -11.55
CA PRO A 158 0.46 -2.21 -12.43
C PRO A 158 0.35 -3.58 -11.74
N HIS A 159 1.23 -3.86 -10.78
CA HIS A 159 1.21 -5.11 -10.02
C HIS A 159 0.03 -5.14 -9.03
N ILE A 160 -0.28 -4.00 -8.40
CA ILE A 160 -1.46 -3.84 -7.54
C ILE A 160 -2.74 -4.04 -8.37
N VAL A 161 -2.84 -3.38 -9.53
CA VAL A 161 -3.98 -3.52 -10.46
C VAL A 161 -4.14 -4.98 -10.90
N ASN A 162 -3.05 -5.67 -11.23
CA ASN A 162 -3.09 -7.10 -11.58
C ASN A 162 -3.58 -7.98 -10.42
N GLN A 163 -3.15 -7.72 -9.17
CA GLN A 163 -3.66 -8.43 -7.99
C GLN A 163 -5.16 -8.19 -7.75
N GLN A 164 -5.67 -7.03 -8.17
CA GLN A 164 -7.09 -6.68 -8.12
C GLN A 164 -7.87 -7.15 -9.37
N GLY A 165 -7.31 -8.07 -10.16
CA GLY A 165 -7.97 -8.65 -11.33
C GLY A 165 -8.02 -7.70 -12.53
N GLY A 166 -7.03 -6.81 -12.65
CA GLY A 166 -6.95 -5.81 -13.72
C GLY A 166 -7.81 -4.56 -13.48
N ARG A 167 -8.27 -4.35 -12.24
CA ARG A 167 -9.19 -3.26 -11.88
C ARG A 167 -8.45 -2.18 -11.10
N ILE A 168 -8.67 -0.92 -11.45
CA ILE A 168 -8.18 0.23 -10.66
C ILE A 168 -9.23 0.49 -9.59
N TYR A 169 -9.05 -0.10 -8.40
CA TYR A 169 -10.09 -0.22 -7.39
C TYR A 169 -9.58 0.15 -6.00
N GLY A 170 -10.27 1.10 -5.36
CA GLY A 170 -10.05 1.48 -3.98
C GLY A 170 -10.87 0.59 -3.03
N PRO A 171 -10.27 -0.40 -2.34
CA PRO A 171 -11.05 -1.37 -1.57
C PRO A 171 -11.70 -0.77 -0.32
N TYR A 172 -11.23 0.38 0.15
CA TYR A 172 -11.76 1.02 1.35
C TYR A 172 -13.16 1.62 1.16
N THR A 173 -13.41 2.18 -0.02
CA THR A 173 -14.66 2.85 -0.37
C THR A 173 -15.46 2.09 -1.43
N GLY A 174 -14.83 1.13 -2.11
CA GLY A 174 -15.43 0.42 -3.24
C GLY A 174 -15.48 1.25 -4.51
N THR A 175 -14.62 2.24 -4.65
CA THR A 175 -14.57 3.14 -5.80
C THR A 175 -13.75 2.53 -6.94
N TYR A 176 -14.28 2.55 -8.16
CA TYR A 176 -13.49 2.35 -9.37
C TYR A 176 -12.97 3.69 -9.86
N PHE A 177 -11.71 3.72 -10.26
CA PHE A 177 -11.07 4.89 -10.85
C PHE A 177 -10.87 4.68 -12.35
N ALA A 178 -10.94 5.77 -13.11
CA ALA A 178 -10.71 5.71 -14.55
C ALA A 178 -9.22 5.53 -14.88
N SER A 179 -8.35 5.96 -13.97
CA SER A 179 -6.89 5.92 -14.13
C SER A 179 -6.18 5.78 -12.79
N ILE A 180 -4.99 5.17 -12.79
CA ILE A 180 -4.11 5.10 -11.62
C ILE A 180 -3.66 6.49 -11.16
N ARG A 181 -3.71 7.49 -12.06
CA ARG A 181 -3.42 8.90 -11.74
C ARG A 181 -4.41 9.54 -10.77
N GLU A 182 -5.58 8.93 -10.59
CA GLU A 182 -6.62 9.37 -9.65
C GLU A 182 -6.47 8.70 -8.27
N THR A 183 -5.45 7.86 -8.11
CA THR A 183 -5.22 7.07 -6.90
C THR A 183 -3.85 7.35 -6.30
N ASP A 184 -3.72 7.04 -5.02
CA ASP A 184 -2.44 6.85 -4.36
C ASP A 184 -2.14 5.36 -4.16
N ILE A 185 -0.85 5.01 -4.16
CA ILE A 185 -0.37 3.79 -3.52
C ILE A 185 -0.53 3.96 -2.00
N GLU A 186 -1.33 3.09 -1.42
CA GLU A 186 -1.61 3.04 0.01
C GLU A 186 -0.83 1.89 0.68
N HIS A 187 -0.18 2.20 1.81
CA HIS A 187 0.37 1.19 2.72
C HIS A 187 -0.68 0.79 3.76
N ILE A 188 -1.25 -0.41 3.62
CA ILE A 188 -2.31 -0.96 4.46
C ILE A 188 -1.95 -0.84 5.96
N VAL A 189 -0.76 -1.29 6.34
CA VAL A 189 -0.07 -0.86 7.56
C VAL A 189 0.82 0.31 7.18
N ALA A 190 0.54 1.49 7.73
CA ALA A 190 1.28 2.71 7.38
C ALA A 190 2.77 2.59 7.72
N ARG A 191 3.62 3.34 7.01
CA ARG A 191 5.07 3.27 7.22
C ARG A 191 5.51 3.80 8.59
N SER A 192 4.86 4.87 9.08
CA SER A 192 5.08 5.40 10.43
C SER A 192 4.59 4.43 11.50
N GLU A 193 3.38 3.89 11.34
CA GLU A 193 2.83 2.86 12.22
C GLU A 193 3.75 1.62 12.33
N ALA A 194 4.23 1.12 11.20
CA ALA A 194 5.16 -0.01 11.22
C ALA A 194 6.52 0.34 11.85
N HIS A 195 6.94 1.61 11.81
CA HIS A 195 8.14 2.09 12.50
C HIS A 195 7.98 1.93 14.02
N ASP A 196 6.81 2.32 14.54
CA ASP A 196 6.47 2.29 15.96
C ASP A 196 6.20 0.88 16.48
N SER A 197 5.69 0.02 15.60
CA SER A 197 5.48 -1.41 15.86
C SER A 197 6.75 -2.28 15.69
N GLY A 198 7.92 -1.67 15.46
CA GLY A 198 9.22 -2.37 15.53
C GLY A 198 10.16 -2.20 14.32
N LEU A 199 9.73 -1.59 13.21
CA LEU A 199 10.63 -1.36 12.06
C LEU A 199 11.69 -0.29 12.31
N CYS A 200 11.57 0.51 13.38
CA CYS A 200 12.62 1.43 13.81
C CYS A 200 13.97 0.71 14.06
N ALA A 201 13.93 -0.54 14.56
CA ALA A 201 15.11 -1.37 14.81
C ALA A 201 15.51 -2.23 13.61
N ALA A 202 14.74 -2.22 12.52
CA ALA A 202 14.93 -3.13 11.40
C ALA A 202 16.02 -2.66 10.43
N SER A 203 16.61 -3.62 9.72
CA SER A 203 17.57 -3.35 8.65
C SER A 203 16.94 -2.49 7.54
N SER A 204 17.77 -1.73 6.81
CA SER A 204 17.29 -0.96 5.64
C SER A 204 16.69 -1.87 4.56
N ALA A 205 17.19 -3.10 4.42
CA ALA A 205 16.63 -4.09 3.51
C ALA A 205 15.21 -4.52 3.92
N THR A 206 14.97 -4.74 5.21
CA THR A 206 13.63 -5.07 5.74
C THR A 206 12.65 -3.93 5.50
N ARG A 207 13.05 -2.68 5.77
CA ARG A 207 12.19 -1.50 5.53
C ARG A 207 11.86 -1.29 4.05
N ARG A 208 12.82 -1.49 3.16
CA ARG A 208 12.58 -1.49 1.70
C ARG A 208 11.62 -2.60 1.28
N ASN A 209 11.82 -3.82 1.79
CA ASN A 209 10.94 -4.94 1.50
C ASN A 209 9.52 -4.66 2.00
N PHE A 210 9.35 -4.08 3.19
CA PHE A 210 8.04 -3.67 3.72
C PHE A 210 7.36 -2.64 2.82
N ALA A 211 8.09 -1.61 2.39
CA ALA A 211 7.54 -0.52 1.58
C ALA A 211 7.09 -0.95 0.18
N ASN A 212 7.66 -2.05 -0.37
CA ASN A 212 7.37 -2.54 -1.72
C ASN A 212 6.55 -3.85 -1.74
N ASP A 213 6.09 -4.33 -0.57
CA ASP A 213 5.38 -5.60 -0.49
C ASP A 213 3.94 -5.47 -0.96
N LEU A 214 3.55 -6.20 -2.01
CA LEU A 214 2.16 -6.26 -2.46
C LEU A 214 1.23 -6.88 -1.39
N LEU A 215 1.77 -7.51 -0.34
CA LEU A 215 1.00 -7.81 0.87
C LEU A 215 0.49 -6.54 1.56
N ASN A 216 1.29 -5.48 1.59
CA ASN A 216 1.01 -4.24 2.30
C ASN A 216 0.52 -3.11 1.38
N LEU A 217 0.40 -3.32 0.06
CA LEU A 217 0.05 -2.26 -0.88
C LEU A 217 -1.35 -2.42 -1.47
N THR A 218 -2.06 -1.31 -1.61
CA THR A 218 -3.31 -1.21 -2.38
C THR A 218 -3.44 0.16 -3.04
N LEU A 219 -4.54 0.41 -3.76
CA LEU A 219 -4.88 1.73 -4.28
C LEU A 219 -5.94 2.36 -3.38
N ALA A 220 -5.87 3.68 -3.18
CA ALA A 220 -6.92 4.43 -2.50
C ALA A 220 -7.08 5.80 -3.16
N SER A 221 -8.24 6.45 -2.96
CA SER A 221 -8.36 7.86 -3.31
C SER A 221 -7.38 8.69 -2.46
N PRO A 222 -6.80 9.78 -3.00
CA PRO A 222 -5.97 10.70 -2.22
C PRO A 222 -6.62 11.16 -0.91
N SER A 223 -7.91 11.50 -0.92
CA SER A 223 -8.66 11.91 0.28
C SER A 223 -8.56 10.88 1.42
N VAL A 224 -8.81 9.60 1.12
CA VAL A 224 -8.76 8.52 2.11
C VAL A 224 -7.34 8.29 2.62
N ASN A 225 -6.36 8.18 1.72
CA ASN A 225 -4.96 7.90 2.10
C ASN A 225 -4.34 9.05 2.92
N ARG A 226 -4.46 10.28 2.43
CA ARG A 226 -3.72 11.44 2.95
C ARG A 226 -4.39 12.16 4.13
N HIS A 227 -5.71 12.00 4.30
CA HIS A 227 -6.48 12.79 5.30
C HIS A 227 -7.29 11.94 6.26
N GLN A 228 -7.80 10.78 5.83
CA GLN A 228 -8.61 9.92 6.70
C GLN A 228 -7.76 8.88 7.42
N LYS A 229 -7.02 8.05 6.67
CA LYS A 229 -6.19 6.99 7.22
C LYS A 229 -4.86 7.52 7.71
N VAL A 230 -4.09 8.21 6.85
CA VAL A 230 -2.79 8.79 7.21
C VAL A 230 -1.86 7.71 7.81
N ASP A 231 -1.34 7.94 9.01
CA ASP A 231 -0.50 7.03 9.78
C ASP A 231 -1.27 6.23 10.84
N LYS A 232 -2.60 6.29 10.85
CA LYS A 232 -3.43 5.65 11.86
C LYS A 232 -3.28 4.13 11.88
N ASP A 233 -3.24 3.60 13.10
CA ASP A 233 -3.27 2.18 13.40
C ASP A 233 -4.68 1.57 13.17
N LEU A 234 -4.80 0.27 13.45
CA LEU A 234 -6.05 -0.47 13.27
C LEU A 234 -7.19 -0.03 14.22
N ALA A 235 -6.87 0.43 15.43
CA ALA A 235 -7.83 0.92 16.41
C ALA A 235 -8.33 2.34 16.08
N GLN A 236 -7.50 3.15 15.44
CA GLN A 236 -7.78 4.53 15.08
C GLN A 236 -8.54 4.68 13.77
N TRP A 237 -8.39 3.72 12.84
CA TRP A 237 -9.08 3.78 11.54
C TRP A 237 -9.42 2.40 10.97
N LEU A 238 -10.66 2.27 10.51
CA LEU A 238 -11.15 1.13 9.73
C LEU A 238 -11.82 1.64 8.45
N PRO A 239 -11.69 0.91 7.31
CA PRO A 239 -12.38 1.29 6.10
C PRO A 239 -13.90 1.08 6.22
N VAL A 240 -14.65 1.82 5.42
CA VAL A 240 -16.11 1.69 5.33
C VAL A 240 -16.49 0.33 4.75
N LEU A 241 -15.79 -0.11 3.71
CA LEU A 241 -15.94 -1.42 3.08
C LEU A 241 -14.72 -2.31 3.34
N ASN A 242 -14.85 -3.61 3.09
CA ASN A 242 -13.73 -4.56 3.14
C ASN A 242 -12.98 -4.67 4.49
N GLN A 243 -13.63 -4.39 5.62
CA GLN A 243 -12.99 -4.48 6.95
C GLN A 243 -12.36 -5.85 7.22
N CYS A 244 -13.04 -6.96 6.86
CA CYS A 244 -12.50 -8.30 7.04
C CYS A 244 -11.20 -8.53 6.24
N TRP A 245 -11.20 -8.13 4.98
CA TRP A 245 -10.00 -8.20 4.14
C TRP A 245 -8.88 -7.31 4.70
N TYR A 246 -9.21 -6.07 5.08
CA TYR A 246 -8.26 -5.08 5.61
C TYR A 246 -7.59 -5.59 6.89
N VAL A 247 -8.38 -5.98 7.90
CA VAL A 247 -7.86 -6.48 9.18
C VAL A 247 -7.04 -7.75 8.98
N ASN A 248 -7.51 -8.68 8.14
CA ASN A 248 -6.73 -9.87 7.80
C ASN A 248 -5.39 -9.49 7.14
N ARG A 249 -5.37 -8.46 6.30
CA ARG A 249 -4.15 -8.00 5.64
C ARG A 249 -3.19 -7.33 6.64
N VAL A 250 -3.69 -6.51 7.56
CA VAL A 250 -2.91 -5.98 8.68
C VAL A 250 -2.26 -7.11 9.49
N VAL A 251 -3.03 -8.14 9.87
CA VAL A 251 -2.48 -9.30 10.61
C VAL A 251 -1.40 -10.03 9.81
N LEU A 252 -1.62 -10.27 8.52
CA LEU A 252 -0.63 -10.94 7.66
C LEU A 252 0.65 -10.11 7.51
N VAL A 253 0.54 -8.78 7.35
CA VAL A 253 1.69 -7.87 7.26
C VAL A 253 2.43 -7.83 8.59
N LYS A 254 1.74 -7.57 9.70
CA LYS A 254 2.36 -7.49 11.03
C LYS A 254 3.05 -8.81 11.38
N ARG A 255 2.46 -9.97 11.06
CA ARG A 255 3.13 -11.28 11.22
C ARG A 255 4.38 -11.41 10.34
N LYS A 256 4.30 -11.08 9.04
CA LYS A 256 5.42 -11.24 8.10
C LYS A 256 6.64 -10.41 8.50
N TYR A 257 6.40 -9.21 9.03
CA TYR A 257 7.47 -8.27 9.43
C TYR A 257 7.77 -8.28 10.93
N ASN A 258 7.18 -9.21 11.68
CA ASN A 258 7.37 -9.36 13.12
C ASN A 258 7.04 -8.08 13.91
N LEU A 259 6.00 -7.36 13.47
CA LEU A 259 5.50 -6.13 14.07
C LEU A 259 4.57 -6.45 15.24
N SER A 260 4.64 -5.65 16.30
CA SER A 260 3.68 -5.72 17.40
C SER A 260 2.32 -5.15 17.02
N MET A 261 1.30 -5.54 17.78
CA MET A 261 0.08 -4.76 17.92
C MET A 261 0.02 -4.23 19.33
N ASP A 262 -0.47 -3.02 19.52
CA ASP A 262 -0.89 -2.61 20.86
C ASP A 262 -2.19 -3.32 21.28
N GLN A 263 -2.62 -3.11 22.52
CA GLN A 263 -3.82 -3.76 23.03
C GLN A 263 -5.10 -3.29 22.31
N ALA A 264 -5.18 -2.01 21.93
CA ALA A 264 -6.35 -1.43 21.26
C ALA A 264 -6.49 -1.96 19.83
N GLU A 265 -5.40 -2.10 19.11
CA GLU A 265 -5.32 -2.73 17.80
C GLU A 265 -5.74 -4.19 17.88
N ALA A 266 -5.19 -4.94 18.84
CA ALA A 266 -5.50 -6.35 19.02
C ALA A 266 -6.98 -6.58 19.32
N ASP A 267 -7.58 -5.75 20.17
CA ASP A 267 -9.01 -5.81 20.46
C ASP A 267 -9.84 -5.44 19.24
N THR A 268 -9.42 -4.45 18.45
CA THR A 268 -10.10 -4.08 17.21
C THR A 268 -10.03 -5.20 16.18
N ALA A 269 -8.87 -5.85 16.02
CA ALA A 269 -8.70 -7.01 15.17
C ALA A 269 -9.65 -8.15 15.58
N ARG A 270 -9.69 -8.51 16.87
CA ARG A 270 -10.60 -9.55 17.39
C ARG A 270 -12.07 -9.21 17.11
N ARG A 271 -12.49 -7.97 17.40
CA ARG A 271 -13.88 -7.52 17.20
C ARG A 271 -14.34 -7.62 15.75
N VAL A 272 -13.47 -7.30 14.80
CA VAL A 272 -13.78 -7.40 13.36
C VAL A 272 -13.75 -8.87 12.92
N LEU A 273 -12.65 -9.58 13.21
CA LEU A 273 -12.41 -10.93 12.70
C LEU A 273 -13.47 -11.95 13.16
N VAL A 274 -14.02 -11.82 14.37
CA VAL A 274 -15.08 -12.74 14.86
C VAL A 274 -16.37 -12.65 14.04
N ARG A 275 -16.58 -11.54 13.31
CA ARG A 275 -17.78 -11.31 12.47
C ARG A 275 -17.54 -11.67 11.00
N CYS A 276 -16.32 -12.07 10.65
CA CYS A 276 -15.93 -12.30 9.26
C CYS A 276 -16.25 -13.72 8.81
N SER A 277 -17.11 -13.83 7.80
CA SER A 277 -17.36 -15.09 7.08
C SER A 277 -16.37 -15.33 5.94
N SER A 278 -15.66 -14.28 5.50
CA SER A 278 -14.64 -14.32 4.46
C SER A 278 -13.61 -13.23 4.68
N MET A 279 -12.36 -13.51 4.32
CA MET A 279 -11.25 -12.55 4.33
C MET A 279 -10.86 -12.06 2.93
N GLN A 280 -11.64 -12.45 1.91
CA GLN A 280 -11.39 -12.02 0.54
C GLN A 280 -11.87 -10.58 0.34
N MET A 281 -11.14 -9.84 -0.49
CA MET A 281 -11.58 -8.51 -0.94
C MET A 281 -12.87 -8.67 -1.76
N GLN A 282 -13.86 -7.87 -1.41
CA GLN A 282 -15.12 -7.73 -2.13
C GLN A 282 -15.03 -6.55 -3.09
N PHE A 283 -15.43 -6.82 -4.32
CA PHE A 283 -15.57 -5.83 -5.38
C PHE A 283 -17.03 -5.39 -5.44
N THR A 284 -17.27 -4.08 -5.35
CA THR A 284 -18.59 -3.52 -5.64
C THR A 284 -18.91 -3.67 -7.13
N ASP A 285 -20.18 -3.76 -7.47
CA ASP A 285 -20.59 -3.75 -8.87
C ASP A 285 -20.40 -2.34 -9.46
N PRO A 286 -19.84 -2.18 -10.68
CA PRO A 286 -19.55 -0.88 -11.29
C PRO A 286 -20.75 0.05 -11.55
N GLY A 287 -21.97 -0.34 -11.18
CA GLY A 287 -23.18 0.50 -11.22
C GLY A 287 -23.92 0.61 -9.89
N SER A 288 -23.36 0.03 -8.82
CA SER A 288 -23.96 -0.02 -7.47
C SER A 288 -23.21 0.82 -6.45
N ALA A 289 -22.12 1.49 -6.87
CA ALA A 289 -21.49 2.51 -6.05
C ALA A 289 -22.53 3.61 -5.82
N PRO A 290 -22.87 3.96 -4.56
CA PRO A 290 -23.71 5.12 -4.32
C PRO A 290 -23.05 6.31 -5.03
N PRO A 291 -23.83 7.23 -5.63
CA PRO A 291 -23.29 8.52 -6.01
C PRO A 291 -22.55 9.08 -4.79
N LEU A 292 -21.35 9.63 -4.97
CA LEU A 292 -20.59 10.31 -3.91
C LEU A 292 -21.41 11.39 -3.18
N ALA A 293 -22.59 11.75 -3.70
CA ALA A 293 -23.59 12.62 -3.11
C ALA A 293 -24.45 12.01 -1.97
N ASN A 294 -24.44 10.69 -1.73
CA ASN A 294 -25.33 10.03 -0.76
C ASN A 294 -24.61 9.02 0.17
N MET A 295 -23.38 9.30 0.61
CA MET A 295 -22.91 8.70 1.87
C MET A 295 -23.49 9.48 3.04
N PRO A 296 -24.01 8.83 4.10
CA PRO A 296 -24.52 9.52 5.27
C PRO A 296 -23.37 10.23 5.99
N THR A 297 -23.24 11.53 5.78
CA THR A 297 -22.59 12.46 6.71
C THR A 297 -23.45 12.55 7.96
N SER A 298 -23.34 11.57 8.85
CA SER A 298 -23.95 11.66 10.18
C SER A 298 -23.04 11.08 11.25
N VAL A 299 -21.90 11.73 11.43
CA VAL A 299 -21.52 12.08 12.80
C VAL A 299 -22.38 13.30 13.13
N PRO A 300 -23.25 13.25 14.16
CA PRO A 300 -24.01 14.44 14.54
C PRO A 300 -23.00 15.53 14.92
N PRO A 301 -23.15 16.77 14.42
CA PRO A 301 -22.30 17.86 14.88
C PRO A 301 -22.48 18.00 16.39
N PRO A 302 -21.41 18.25 17.17
CA PRO A 302 -21.58 18.61 18.57
C PRO A 302 -22.46 19.86 18.60
N GLN A 303 -23.63 19.75 19.23
CA GLN A 303 -24.47 20.90 19.46
C GLN A 303 -23.73 21.85 20.40
N SER A 304 -23.40 23.03 19.91
CA SER A 304 -23.01 24.23 20.65
C SER A 304 -23.17 25.36 19.65
N GLY A 305 -24.12 26.27 19.77
CA GLY A 305 -24.21 27.26 20.83
C GLY A 305 -24.14 28.62 20.14
N SER A 306 -25.13 29.48 20.39
CA SER A 306 -25.28 30.87 19.93
C SER A 306 -23.96 31.60 19.59
N GLY A 307 -23.80 32.02 18.33
CA GLY A 307 -22.77 32.99 17.90
C GLY A 307 -22.57 32.99 16.39
N THR A 308 -22.82 34.13 15.75
CA THR A 308 -22.57 34.51 14.33
C THR A 308 -22.91 33.50 13.23
N ASP A 309 -23.83 33.87 12.35
CA ASP A 309 -24.15 33.09 11.16
C ASP A 309 -22.99 33.12 10.15
N CYS A 310 -22.10 32.12 10.23
CA CYS A 310 -20.92 32.01 9.38
C CYS A 310 -21.23 31.89 7.87
N ALA A 311 -22.50 31.71 7.49
CA ALA A 311 -22.91 31.84 6.09
C ALA A 311 -22.92 33.29 5.61
N ARG A 312 -23.15 34.26 6.50
CA ARG A 312 -23.18 35.70 6.19
C ARG A 312 -21.85 36.39 6.41
N ASP A 313 -21.03 35.91 7.35
CA ASP A 313 -19.68 36.42 7.61
C ASP A 313 -18.66 35.28 7.76
N PRO A 314 -18.15 34.75 6.64
CA PRO A 314 -17.16 33.67 6.67
C PRO A 314 -15.80 34.13 7.20
N LEU A 315 -15.42 35.39 6.98
CA LEU A 315 -14.15 35.92 7.50
C LEU A 315 -14.22 36.04 9.03
N GLY A 316 -15.29 36.60 9.59
CA GLY A 316 -15.46 36.71 11.04
C GLY A 316 -15.50 35.36 11.77
N CYS A 317 -15.80 34.27 11.06
CA CYS A 317 -15.80 32.92 11.63
C CYS A 317 -14.50 32.14 11.42
N TYR A 318 -13.79 32.36 10.31
CA TYR A 318 -12.73 31.44 9.86
C TYR A 318 -11.39 32.14 9.58
N ASP A 319 -11.31 33.46 9.57
CA ASP A 319 -10.06 34.21 9.40
C ASP A 319 -9.49 34.59 10.77
N ASP A 320 -8.66 33.71 11.33
CA ASP A 320 -8.16 33.85 12.71
C ASP A 320 -7.19 35.02 12.90
N ASN A 321 -6.60 35.52 11.81
CA ASN A 321 -5.63 36.61 11.87
C ASN A 321 -6.15 37.90 11.22
N ASN A 322 -7.43 37.94 10.82
CA ASN A 322 -8.11 39.07 10.20
C ASN A 322 -7.34 39.65 8.99
N ASN A 323 -6.73 38.80 8.15
CA ASN A 323 -5.98 39.24 6.97
C ASN A 323 -6.85 39.37 5.69
N GLY A 324 -8.14 39.03 5.78
CA GLY A 324 -9.10 39.05 4.68
C GLY A 324 -9.07 37.79 3.78
N ARG A 325 -8.37 36.73 4.18
CA ARG A 325 -8.28 35.44 3.49
C ARG A 325 -8.31 34.29 4.48
N ILE A 326 -8.86 33.17 4.05
CA ILE A 326 -8.89 31.94 4.85
C ILE A 326 -7.85 30.98 4.26
N THR A 327 -6.86 30.63 5.06
CA THR A 327 -5.82 29.65 4.71
C THR A 327 -6.32 28.23 4.97
N CYS A 328 -5.64 27.25 4.38
CA CYS A 328 -5.93 25.85 4.69
C CYS A 328 -5.60 25.46 6.13
N ALA A 329 -4.72 26.20 6.81
CA ALA A 329 -4.47 25.99 8.23
C ALA A 329 -5.68 26.41 9.07
N GLU A 330 -6.27 27.58 8.77
CA GLU A 330 -7.47 28.08 9.43
C GLU A 330 -8.69 27.20 9.11
N ALA A 331 -8.91 26.84 7.85
CA ALA A 331 -9.99 25.95 7.45
C ALA A 331 -9.93 24.58 8.15
N ARG A 332 -8.73 24.02 8.36
CA ARG A 332 -8.54 22.78 9.12
C ARG A 332 -8.77 22.98 10.62
N ARG A 333 -8.32 24.10 11.19
CA ARG A 333 -8.53 24.43 12.61
C ARG A 333 -10.02 24.56 12.95
N HIS A 334 -10.79 25.13 12.03
CA HIS A 334 -12.24 25.29 12.13
C HIS A 334 -13.04 24.08 11.65
N GLY A 335 -12.37 23.01 11.19
CA GLY A 335 -13.02 21.78 10.77
C GLY A 335 -13.87 21.88 9.50
N ILE A 336 -13.60 22.87 8.63
CA ILE A 336 -14.33 23.08 7.37
C ILE A 336 -13.59 22.55 6.13
N ALA A 337 -12.35 22.07 6.29
CA ALA A 337 -11.58 21.48 5.19
C ALA A 337 -11.92 19.98 4.97
N PRO A 338 -11.96 19.49 3.71
CA PRO A 338 -11.78 20.23 2.48
C PRO A 338 -12.96 21.16 2.16
N VAL A 339 -12.67 22.32 1.58
CA VAL A 339 -13.65 23.40 1.34
C VAL A 339 -14.12 23.34 -0.12
N PRO A 340 -15.32 22.82 -0.42
CA PRO A 340 -15.83 22.79 -1.80
C PRO A 340 -16.32 24.16 -2.24
N ARG A 341 -16.45 24.37 -3.56
CA ARG A 341 -16.93 25.62 -4.19
C ARG A 341 -18.25 26.16 -3.64
N GLY A 342 -19.10 25.29 -3.09
CA GLY A 342 -20.37 25.68 -2.48
C GLY A 342 -20.28 26.21 -1.04
N HIS A 343 -19.11 26.11 -0.39
CA HIS A 343 -18.94 26.57 1.00
C HIS A 343 -18.67 28.09 1.04
N PRO A 344 -19.30 28.87 1.96
CA PRO A 344 -19.13 30.33 2.04
C PRO A 344 -17.68 30.81 2.16
N ALA A 345 -16.82 30.01 2.80
CA ALA A 345 -15.39 30.28 2.93
C ALA A 345 -14.61 30.22 1.60
N TYR A 346 -15.07 29.42 0.62
CA TYR A 346 -14.31 29.10 -0.59
C TYR A 346 -13.83 30.34 -1.36
N GLN A 347 -14.68 31.38 -1.44
CA GLN A 347 -14.38 32.63 -2.14
C GLN A 347 -13.18 33.41 -1.56
N TYR A 348 -12.81 33.15 -0.30
CA TYR A 348 -11.68 33.78 0.40
C TYR A 348 -10.42 32.92 0.37
N MET A 349 -10.46 31.80 -0.35
CA MET A 349 -9.37 30.82 -0.45
C MET A 349 -8.84 30.75 -1.89
N ARG A 350 -7.63 30.20 -2.06
CA ARG A 350 -7.02 30.04 -3.38
C ARG A 350 -7.10 28.59 -3.82
N ASP A 351 -8.01 28.33 -4.76
CA ASP A 351 -8.06 27.10 -5.55
C ASP A 351 -6.94 27.14 -6.61
N GLY A 352 -5.85 26.40 -6.38
CA GLY A 352 -4.62 26.50 -7.15
C GLY A 352 -4.66 25.75 -8.48
N ASP A 353 -5.45 24.68 -8.53
CA ASP A 353 -5.62 23.74 -9.64
C ASP A 353 -7.02 23.82 -10.27
N SER A 354 -7.91 24.64 -9.71
CA SER A 354 -9.21 25.02 -10.26
C SER A 354 -10.22 23.87 -10.38
N ASP A 355 -10.09 22.85 -9.54
CA ASP A 355 -10.94 21.67 -9.55
C ASP A 355 -12.26 21.86 -8.78
N GLY A 356 -12.40 22.96 -8.04
CA GLY A 356 -13.60 23.28 -7.26
C GLY A 356 -13.54 22.89 -5.78
N VAL A 357 -12.37 22.48 -5.27
CA VAL A 357 -12.16 22.19 -3.85
C VAL A 357 -10.85 22.84 -3.39
N VAL A 358 -10.84 23.41 -2.18
CA VAL A 358 -9.62 23.99 -1.58
C VAL A 358 -9.28 23.25 -0.30
N CYS A 359 -7.99 23.15 -0.01
CA CYS A 359 -7.48 22.51 1.20
C CYS A 359 -7.79 21.02 1.28
N GLU A 360 -7.72 20.38 0.12
CA GLU A 360 -7.76 18.94 -0.03
C GLU A 360 -6.86 18.23 0.99
#